data_AF-A0A9D4NPH6-F1
#
_entry.id   AF-A0A9D4NPH6-F1
#
_cell.length_a   1.000
_cell.length_b   1.000
_cell.length_c   1.000
_cell.angle_alpha   90.00
_cell.angle_beta   90.00
_cell.angle_gamma   90.00
#
_symmetry.space_group_name_H-M   'P 1'
#
loop_
_entity.id
_entity.type
_entity.pdbx_description
1 polymer ?
#
loop_
_entity_poly.entity_id
_entity_poly.type
_entity_poly.pdbx_seq_one_letter_code
_entity_poly.pdbx_strand_id
1 'polypeptide(L)'
;MDLVEYLFHLKDKESKAITNAEADSIVKLWSKMSPYDQSPSKYKDRHQTQLIKGRFKAPKTTRIQLVPGVQSVRRQENYTTSH
;
A
#
# COMPACT_ATOMS: atom_id res chain seq x y z
N MET A 1 10.08 30.35 -12.02
CA MET A 1 9.10 29.33 -11.65
C MET A 1 9.61 28.57 -10.45
N ASP A 2 8.86 28.59 -9.36
CA ASP A 2 9.13 27.78 -8.17
C ASP A 2 8.44 26.41 -8.27
N LEU A 3 8.64 25.55 -7.26
CA LEU A 3 8.04 24.22 -7.27
C LEU A 3 6.50 24.28 -7.23
N VAL A 4 5.92 25.24 -6.50
CA VAL A 4 4.47 25.35 -6.31
C VAL A 4 3.79 25.70 -7.61
N GLU A 5 4.32 26.71 -8.30
CA GLU A 5 3.86 27.15 -9.62
C GLU A 5 3.97 25.99 -10.62
N TYR A 6 5.12 25.29 -10.65
CA TYR A 6 5.30 24.15 -11.56
C TYR A 6 4.30 23.02 -11.32
N LEU A 7 4.07 22.65 -10.06
CA LEU A 7 3.09 21.61 -9.71
C LEU A 7 1.65 22.03 -10.03
N PHE A 8 1.33 23.32 -9.90
CA PHE A 8 0.02 23.84 -10.29
C PHE A 8 -0.23 23.65 -11.79
N HIS A 9 0.75 23.99 -12.64
CA HIS A 9 0.63 23.76 -14.07
C HIS A 9 0.54 22.27 -14.44
N LEU A 10 1.26 21.39 -13.73
CA LEU A 10 1.14 19.94 -13.94
C LEU A 10 -0.24 19.39 -13.55
N LYS A 11 -0.87 19.97 -12.53
CA LYS A 11 -2.21 19.57 -12.08
C LYS A 11 -3.29 19.89 -13.14
N ASP A 12 -3.14 21.00 -13.84
CA ASP A 12 -4.11 21.46 -14.85
C ASP A 12 -3.94 20.78 -16.21
N LYS A 13 -2.90 19.95 -16.38
CA LYS A 13 -2.70 19.13 -17.58
C LYS A 13 -3.79 18.07 -17.69
N GLU A 14 -4.30 17.86 -18.89
CA GLU A 14 -5.35 16.87 -19.18
C GLU A 14 -4.93 15.44 -18.79
N SER A 15 -3.66 15.11 -19.04
CA SER A 15 -3.05 13.86 -18.58
C SER A 15 -2.45 14.02 -17.19
N LYS A 16 -2.91 13.20 -16.24
CA LYS A 16 -2.35 13.09 -14.89
C LYS A 16 -1.03 12.31 -14.83
N ALA A 17 -0.57 11.77 -15.96
CA ALA A 17 0.70 11.06 -16.03
C ALA A 17 1.87 12.04 -16.09
N ILE A 18 2.84 11.83 -15.21
CA ILE A 18 4.09 12.58 -15.15
C ILE A 18 5.13 11.84 -16.00
N THR A 19 5.77 12.56 -16.92
CA THR A 19 6.89 12.06 -17.72
C THR A 19 8.19 12.11 -16.93
N ASN A 20 9.21 11.36 -17.37
CA ASN A 20 10.53 11.38 -16.70
C ASN A 20 11.15 12.79 -16.67
N ALA A 21 11.01 13.58 -17.74
CA ALA A 21 11.51 14.95 -17.79
C ALA A 21 10.80 15.89 -16.77
N GLU A 22 9.49 15.70 -16.60
CA GLU A 22 8.72 16.44 -15.59
C GLU A 22 9.13 16.01 -14.17
N ALA A 23 9.34 14.72 -13.94
CA ALA A 23 9.85 14.20 -12.66
C ALA A 23 11.24 14.75 -12.33
N ASP A 24 12.17 14.77 -13.29
CA ASP A 24 13.50 15.37 -13.12
C ASP A 24 13.42 16.86 -12.76
N SER A 25 12.45 17.56 -13.35
CA SER A 25 12.21 18.98 -13.06
C SER A 25 11.67 19.18 -11.65
N ILE A 26 10.72 18.34 -11.20
CA ILE A 26 10.23 18.33 -9.81
C ILE A 26 11.39 18.11 -8.84
N VAL A 27 12.24 17.11 -9.07
CA VAL A 27 13.37 16.80 -8.18
C VAL A 27 14.37 17.96 -8.10
N LYS A 28 14.69 18.60 -9.24
CA LYS A 28 15.58 19.77 -9.29
C LYS A 28 15.00 21.00 -8.59
N LEU A 29 13.69 21.19 -8.64
CA LEU A 29 13.01 22.29 -7.95
C LEU A 29 12.92 22.03 -6.45
N TRP A 30 12.59 20.79 -6.06
CA TRP A 30 12.59 20.33 -4.67
C TRP A 30 13.94 20.50 -4.00
N SER A 31 15.04 20.11 -4.66
CA SER A 31 16.38 20.17 -4.08
C SER A 31 16.88 21.59 -3.78
N LYS A 32 16.28 22.61 -4.42
CA LYS A 32 16.58 24.03 -4.16
C LYS A 32 15.78 24.63 -3.01
N MET A 33 14.78 23.93 -2.48
CA MET A 33 13.97 24.40 -1.35
C MET A 33 14.76 24.40 -0.04
N SER A 34 14.25 25.12 0.97
CA SER A 34 14.89 25.16 2.28
C SER A 34 14.84 23.77 2.96
N PRO A 35 15.77 23.45 3.87
CA PRO A 35 15.72 22.20 4.64
C PRO A 35 14.43 22.04 5.46
N TYR A 36 13.82 23.15 5.87
CA TYR A 36 12.55 23.14 6.57
C TYR A 36 11.42 22.63 5.67
N ASP A 37 11.33 23.14 4.45
CA ASP A 37 10.30 22.73 3.49
C ASP A 37 10.50 21.30 2.97
N GLN A 38 11.75 20.84 2.92
CA GLN A 38 12.08 19.46 2.56
C GLN A 38 11.83 18.47 3.70
N SER A 39 11.54 18.95 4.91
CA SER A 39 11.38 18.08 6.07
C SER A 39 10.15 17.17 5.91
N PRO A 40 10.24 15.90 6.34
CA PRO A 40 9.10 15.00 6.28
C PRO A 40 7.96 15.55 7.14
N SER A 41 6.76 15.62 6.54
CA SER A 41 5.56 16.00 7.27
C SER A 41 5.29 14.99 8.39
N LYS A 42 5.26 15.47 9.64
CA LYS A 42 4.78 14.70 10.78
C LYS A 42 3.25 14.63 10.70
N TYR A 43 2.74 13.66 9.97
CA TYR A 43 1.32 13.32 10.05
C TYR A 43 1.03 12.87 11.47
N LYS A 44 -0.04 13.37 12.07
CA LYS A 44 -0.54 12.80 13.33
C LYS A 44 -0.77 11.32 13.11
N ASP A 45 -0.49 10.51 14.13
CA ASP A 45 -0.87 9.10 14.11
C ASP A 45 -2.32 9.03 13.64
N ARG A 46 -2.54 8.38 12.50
CA ARG A 46 -3.90 8.04 12.11
C ARG A 46 -4.44 7.28 13.30
N HIS A 47 -5.50 7.79 13.91
CA HIS A 47 -6.39 7.00 14.75
C HIS A 47 -7.04 5.92 13.86
N GLN A 48 -6.24 5.02 13.28
CA GLN A 48 -6.74 3.72 12.91
C GLN A 48 -7.09 3.09 14.24
N THR A 49 -8.39 3.04 14.51
CA THR A 49 -8.96 2.09 15.43
C THR A 49 -8.68 0.72 14.82
N GLN A 50 -7.42 0.26 14.92
CA GLN A 50 -7.16 -1.17 14.78
C GLN A 50 -8.13 -1.81 15.74
N LEU A 51 -8.94 -2.75 15.26
CA LEU A 51 -9.76 -3.56 16.14
C LEU A 51 -8.79 -4.41 16.96
N ILE A 52 -8.22 -3.82 18.03
CA ILE A 52 -7.35 -4.50 19.01
C ILE A 52 -8.15 -5.59 19.73
N LYS A 53 -9.48 -5.54 19.61
CA LYS A 53 -10.44 -6.50 20.13
C LYS A 53 -11.49 -6.75 19.05
N GLY A 54 -11.57 -8.00 18.61
CA GLY A 54 -12.47 -8.42 17.56
C GLY A 54 -11.90 -9.65 16.86
N ARG A 55 -12.37 -10.83 17.25
CA ARG A 55 -12.00 -12.10 16.59
C ARG A 55 -12.43 -12.01 15.13
N PHE A 56 -11.50 -12.15 14.19
CA PHE A 56 -11.83 -12.46 12.80
C PHE A 56 -12.80 -13.64 12.85
N LYS A 57 -14.06 -13.45 12.44
CA LYS A 57 -15.04 -14.53 12.49
C LYS A 57 -14.50 -15.60 11.55
N ALA A 58 -14.03 -16.71 12.11
CA ALA A 58 -13.77 -17.89 11.32
C ALA A 58 -15.06 -18.16 10.53
N PRO A 59 -15.01 -18.33 9.20
CA PRO A 59 -16.17 -18.78 8.47
C PRO A 59 -16.64 -20.07 9.16
N LYS A 60 -17.91 -20.12 9.57
CA LYS A 60 -18.51 -21.34 10.11
C LYS A 60 -18.26 -22.42 9.05
N THR A 61 -17.42 -23.39 9.39
CA THR A 61 -17.15 -24.52 8.51
C THR A 61 -18.46 -25.29 8.35
N THR A 62 -19.21 -24.98 7.30
CA THR A 62 -20.39 -25.75 6.90
C THR A 62 -20.59 -25.74 5.39
N ARG A 63 -19.61 -25.27 4.61
CA ARG A 63 -19.59 -25.42 3.14
C ARG A 63 -18.17 -25.51 2.55
N ILE A 64 -17.25 -26.22 3.21
CA ILE A 64 -16.03 -26.72 2.54
C ILE A 64 -16.38 -27.80 1.50
N GLN A 65 -17.65 -28.25 1.43
CA GLN A 65 -18.14 -29.16 0.40
C GLN A 65 -19.42 -28.61 -0.22
N LEU A 66 -19.30 -27.77 -1.25
CA LEU A 66 -20.40 -27.62 -2.22
C LEU A 66 -19.92 -27.26 -3.64
N VAL A 67 -18.65 -27.54 -3.97
CA VAL A 67 -18.20 -27.60 -5.37
C VAL A 67 -17.84 -29.05 -5.65
N PRO A 68 -18.72 -29.82 -6.30
CA PRO A 68 -18.35 -31.12 -6.85
C PRO A 68 -17.10 -30.96 -7.72
N GLY A 69 -15.99 -31.61 -7.35
CA GLY A 69 -14.73 -31.58 -8.09
C GLY A 69 -13.55 -30.82 -7.45
N VAL A 70 -13.73 -30.13 -6.31
CA VAL A 70 -12.60 -29.48 -5.61
C VAL A 70 -12.30 -30.20 -4.30
N GLN A 71 -11.67 -31.38 -4.40
CA GLN A 71 -11.05 -32.02 -3.26
C GLN A 71 -9.63 -31.45 -3.09
N SER A 72 -9.46 -30.50 -2.18
CA SER A 72 -8.12 -30.01 -1.81
C SER A 72 -7.39 -31.12 -1.04
N VAL A 73 -6.41 -31.76 -1.67
CA VAL A 73 -5.48 -32.68 -0.99
C VAL A 73 -4.65 -31.87 0.01
N ARG A 74 -4.81 -32.11 1.30
CA ARG A 74 -3.85 -31.63 2.30
C ARG A 74 -2.67 -32.61 2.32
N ARG A 75 -1.44 -32.12 2.12
CA ARG A 75 -0.22 -32.94 2.31
C ARG A 75 -0.21 -33.44 3.76
N GLN A 76 -0.23 -34.75 3.95
CA GLN A 76 0.09 -35.36 5.24
C GLN A 76 1.61 -35.39 5.36
N GLU A 77 2.17 -34.57 6.26
CA GLU A 77 3.56 -34.68 6.67
C GLU A 77 3.65 -35.83 7.66
N ASN A 78 4.05 -37.00 7.17
CA ASN A 78 4.32 -38.16 8.01
C ASN A 78 5.65 -37.91 8.73
N TYR A 79 5.61 -37.38 9.95
CA TYR A 79 6.74 -37.50 10.87
C TYR A 79 6.75 -38.92 11.43
N THR A 80 7.57 -39.79 10.84
CA THR A 80 7.97 -41.03 11.50
C THR A 80 9.00 -40.70 12.58
N THR A 81 8.60 -40.81 13.85
CA THR A 81 9.53 -40.94 14.97
C THR A 81 9.17 -42.25 15.68
N SER A 82 9.94 -43.30 15.42
CA SER A 82 9.95 -44.52 16.26
C SER A 82 11.08 -44.41 17.27
N HIS A 83 10.74 -44.85 18.49
CA HIS A 83 11.62 -45.08 19.64
C HIS A 83 12.74 -46.07 19.37
#